data_AF-A0A953PEY6-F1
#
_entry.id   AF-A0A953PEY6-F1
#
_cell.length_a   1.000
_cell.length_b   1.000
_cell.length_c   1.000
_cell.angle_alpha   90.00
_cell.angle_beta   90.00
_cell.angle_gamma   90.00
#
_symmetry.space_group_name_H-M   'P 1'
#
loop_
_entity.id
_entity.type
_entity.pdbx_description
1 polymer ?
#
loop_
_entity_poly.entity_id
_entity_poly.type
_entity_poly.pdbx_seq_one_letter_code
_entity_poly.pdbx_strand_id
1 'polypeptide(L)' 'MNSELVKSPAYRDIAVAAGTAYIYSVSAVDVRGNESAKSEEASERVP' A
#
# COMPACT_ATOMS: atom_id res chain seq x y z
N MET A 1 -3.76 7.81 0.00
CA MET A 1 -3.05 7.54 -1.27
C MET A 1 -1.57 7.70 -1.00
N ASN A 2 -0.70 6.73 -1.34
CA ASN A 2 0.73 6.97 -1.18
C ASN A 2 1.12 8.17 -2.07
N SER A 3 1.92 9.08 -1.55
CA SER A 3 2.37 10.26 -2.31
C SER A 3 3.84 10.16 -2.71
N GLU A 4 4.55 9.16 -2.16
CA GLU A 4 5.97 8.92 -2.37
C GLU A 4 6.30 7.43 -2.25
N LEU A 5 7.42 7.01 -2.83
CA LEU A 5 7.93 5.64 -2.70
C LEU A 5 8.29 5.35 -1.24
N VAL A 6 7.72 4.28 -0.71
CA VAL A 6 7.99 3.82 0.65
C VAL A 6 9.36 3.12 0.65
N LYS A 7 10.34 3.73 1.34
CA LYS A 7 11.70 3.19 1.43
C LYS A 7 11.84 2.08 2.49
N SER A 8 10.87 1.97 3.38
CA SER A 8 10.74 0.89 4.36
C SER A 8 9.80 -0.20 3.83
N PRO A 9 10.00 -1.48 4.22
CA PRO A 9 9.09 -2.58 3.88
C PRO A 9 7.75 -2.50 4.65
N ALA A 10 7.39 -1.33 5.17
CA ALA A 10 6.19 -1.09 5.96
C ALA A 10 5.64 0.30 5.63
N TYR A 11 4.34 0.36 5.38
CA TYR A 11 3.56 1.57 5.21
C TYR A 11 2.37 1.53 6.15
N ARG A 12 2.17 2.58 6.93
CA ARG A 12 1.02 2.73 7.81
C ARG A 12 0.05 3.73 7.21
N ASP A 13 -1.11 3.24 6.78
CA ASP A 13 -2.19 4.13 6.36
C ASP A 13 -2.89 4.71 7.61
N ILE A 14 -2.74 6.03 7.81
CA ILE A 14 -3.37 6.77 8.93
C ILE A 14 -4.67 7.45 8.52
N ALA A 15 -5.01 7.46 7.23
CA ALA A 15 -6.18 8.13 6.69
C ALA A 15 -7.39 7.17 6.54
N VAL A 16 -7.35 6.03 7.24
CA VAL A 16 -8.38 5.00 7.19
C VAL A 16 -9.56 5.35 8.10
N ALA A 17 -10.78 5.17 7.61
CA ALA A 17 -12.00 5.43 8.38
C ALA A 17 -12.53 4.12 9.02
N ALA A 18 -12.97 4.22 10.28
CA ALA A 18 -13.59 3.11 11.01
C ALA A 18 -14.81 2.54 10.26
N GLY A 19 -14.98 1.22 10.30
CA GLY A 19 -16.07 0.51 9.63
C GLY A 19 -15.89 0.34 8.11
N THR A 20 -14.79 0.81 7.53
CA THR A 20 -14.49 0.64 6.11
C THR A 20 -13.54 -0.52 5.89
N ALA A 21 -13.87 -1.38 4.92
CA ALA A 21 -12.97 -2.43 4.45
C ALA A 21 -12.02 -1.83 3.40
N TYR A 22 -10.72 -1.94 3.64
CA TYR A 22 -9.70 -1.50 2.69
C TYR A 22 -8.95 -2.69 2.12
N ILE A 23 -8.61 -2.58 0.84
CA ILE A 23 -7.80 -3.56 0.12
C ILE A 23 -6.50 -2.87 -0.28
N TYR A 24 -5.38 -3.48 0.07
CA TYR A 24 -4.05 -2.98 -0.21
C TYR A 24 -3.29 -3.97 -1.09
N SER A 25 -2.58 -3.43 -2.07
CA SER A 25 -1.61 -4.17 -2.87
C SER A 25 -0.33 -3.35 -2.94
N VAL A 26 0.82 -4.02 -2.99
CA VAL A 26 2.13 -3.38 -2.99
C VAL A 26 2.84 -3.74 -4.29
N SER A 27 3.38 -2.73 -4.98
CA SER A 27 4.31 -2.91 -6.11
C SER A 27 5.66 -2.31 -5.74
N ALA A 28 6.74 -2.90 -6.25
CA ALA A 28 8.08 -2.37 -6.12
C ALA A 28 8.39 -1.48 -7.32
N VAL A 29 9.03 -0.34 -7.09
CA VAL A 29 9.51 0.53 -8.15
C VAL A 29 11.03 0.62 -8.06
N ASP A 30 11.74 0.36 -9.17
CA ASP A 30 13.19 0.46 -9.22
C ASP A 30 13.68 1.93 -9.31
N VAL A 31 15.00 2.14 -9.21
CA VAL A 31 15.62 3.48 -9.28
C VAL A 31 15.45 4.18 -10.64
N ARG A 32 15.00 3.45 -11.67
CA ARG A 32 14.72 3.96 -13.02
C ARG A 32 13.23 4.25 -13.20
N GLY A 33 12.39 3.97 -12.20
CA GLY A 33 10.95 4.17 -12.23
C GLY A 33 10.15 3.01 -12.80
N ASN A 34 10.73 1.82 -12.99
CA ASN A 34 9.98 0.66 -13.46
C ASN A 34 9.21 0.01 -12.30
N GLU A 35 7.90 -0.15 -12.47
CA GLU A 35 7.02 -0.80 -11.50
C GLU A 35 6.93 -2.32 -11.75
N SER A 36 6.99 -3.12 -10.67
CA SER A 36 6.81 -4.57 -10.71
C SER A 36 5.33 -4.96 -10.82
N ALA A 37 5.06 -6.26 -10.98
CA ALA A 37 3.73 -6.79 -10.69
C ALA A 37 3.33 -6.48 -9.24
N LYS A 38 2.02 -6.26 -9.03
CA LYS A 38 1.44 -6.06 -7.70
C LYS A 38 1.50 -7.35 -6.90
N SER A 39 1.68 -7.22 -5.59
CA SER A 39 1.53 -8.31 -4.62
C SER A 39 0.10 -8.83 -4.59
N GLU A 40 -0.09 -9.95 -3.88
CA GLU A 40 -1.43 -10.37 -3.47
C GLU A 40 -2.11 -9.27 -2.65
N GLU A 41 -3.44 -9.24 -2.76
CA GLU A 41 -4.29 -8.27 -2.10
C GLU A 41 -4.43 -8.61 -0.61
N ALA A 42 -4.01 -7.69 0.25
CA ALA A 42 -4.31 -7.74 1.68
C ALA A 42 -5.61 -6.99 1.93
N SER A 43 -6.58 -7.62 2.61
CA SER A 43 -7.81 -6.96 3.03
C SER A 43 -7.83 -6.81 4.54
N GLU A 44 -8.12 -5.60 5.01
CA GLU A 44 -8.21 -5.30 6.44
C GLU A 44 -9.47 -4.46 6.69
N ARG A 45 -10.15 -4.75 7.80
CA ARG A 45 -11.33 -3.99 8.24
C ARG A 45 -10.94 -3.12 9.42
N VAL A 46 -11.09 -1.81 9.25
CA VAL A 46 -10.85 -0.88 10.35
C VAL A 46 -11.97 -1.06 11.38
N PRO A 47 -11.66 -1.42 12.63
CA PRO A 47 -12.65 -1.53 13.69
C PRO A 47 -13.28 -0.18 14.03
#